data_AF-A0A524NYI5-F1
#
_entry.id   AF-A0A524NYI5-F1
#
_cell.length_a   1.000
_cell.length_b   1.000
_cell.length_c   1.000
_cell.angle_alpha   90.00
_cell.angle_beta   90.00
_cell.angle_gamma   90.00
#
_symmetry.space_group_name_H-M   'P 1'
#
loop_
_entity.id
_entity.type
_entity.pdbx_description
1 polymer ?
#
loop_
_entity_poly.entity_id
_entity_poly.type
_entity_poly.pdbx_seq_one_letter_code
_entity_poly.pdbx_strand_id
1 'polypeptide(L)'
;MDRCPVSINNYPLNHKLKFDFFQNSSCFIPAKNKNNCSYERVTETQIVKSTKFWQDLPEKQKKETVNTVLLIAIIIGGTVGVMGLTKVILRTNYPLVVVTSESMLPGIEIGDLLVVKGMDPEDIVVGDHDAQNGSIIIYETEGIWGNDAIDQPVVHRVVGREYIAAEDRYYFITQGDNNFDTDPPGSVTSEIPVPEENVLGVVIYQIPKVGLVKIWLDKSGLTWVLIAILSVLLVISIIQDIRNPEDKSEEEKSKSKNSMKNAKNEIQDGDTFNSSDSSGIDPPKSKEYDLGS
;
A
#
# COMPACT_ATOMS: atom_id res chain seq x y z
N MET A 1 -30.29 -33.18 -45.61
CA MET A 1 -29.43 -34.30 -45.21
C MET A 1 -29.88 -34.75 -43.85
N ASP A 2 -30.31 -35.99 -43.80
CA ASP A 2 -31.33 -36.49 -42.89
C ASP A 2 -30.86 -36.63 -41.45
N ARG A 3 -31.80 -36.37 -40.53
CA ARG A 3 -31.64 -36.50 -39.09
C ARG A 3 -31.64 -37.98 -38.70
N CYS A 4 -30.70 -38.38 -37.85
CA CYS A 4 -30.82 -39.59 -37.02
C CYS A 4 -31.11 -39.18 -35.56
N PRO A 5 -31.99 -39.91 -34.85
CA PRO A 5 -32.46 -39.51 -33.52
C PRO A 5 -31.48 -39.92 -32.41
N VAL A 6 -31.37 -39.06 -31.40
CA VAL A 6 -30.65 -39.33 -30.15
C VAL A 6 -31.61 -40.03 -29.19
N SER A 7 -31.30 -41.27 -28.81
CA SER A 7 -31.95 -41.95 -27.68
C SER A 7 -31.13 -41.70 -26.42
N ILE A 8 -31.71 -40.96 -25.49
CA ILE A 8 -31.18 -40.70 -24.15
C ILE A 8 -31.65 -41.86 -23.26
N ASN A 9 -30.73 -42.57 -22.60
CA ASN A 9 -31.07 -43.37 -21.43
C ASN A 9 -30.06 -43.09 -20.31
N ASN A 10 -30.64 -42.64 -19.20
CA ASN A 10 -30.00 -42.23 -17.96
C ASN A 10 -29.55 -43.43 -17.14
N TYR A 11 -28.36 -43.36 -16.55
CA TYR A 11 -28.10 -43.89 -15.20
C TYR A 11 -27.17 -42.95 -14.42
N PRO A 12 -27.36 -42.82 -13.10
CA PRO A 12 -26.79 -41.77 -12.28
C PRO A 12 -25.39 -42.16 -11.79
N LEU A 13 -24.45 -41.23 -11.76
CA LEU A 13 -23.21 -41.42 -11.03
C LEU A 13 -22.71 -40.13 -10.41
N ASN A 14 -22.54 -40.24 -9.10
CA ASN A 14 -22.07 -39.24 -8.17
C ASN A 14 -20.70 -38.65 -8.53
N HIS A 15 -20.57 -37.39 -8.16
CA HIS A 15 -19.35 -36.71 -7.71
C HIS A 15 -18.25 -36.37 -8.73
N LYS A 16 -17.90 -35.07 -8.70
CA LYS A 16 -16.71 -34.39 -9.21
C LYS A 16 -16.67 -34.07 -10.71
N LEU A 17 -17.25 -32.92 -11.03
CA LEU A 17 -16.95 -32.12 -12.21
C LEU A 17 -15.46 -31.74 -12.23
N LYS A 18 -14.72 -32.26 -13.20
CA LYS A 18 -13.53 -31.59 -13.75
C LYS A 18 -13.88 -31.19 -15.18
N PHE A 19 -13.70 -29.91 -15.47
CA PHE A 19 -13.86 -29.31 -16.78
C PHE A 19 -12.73 -29.79 -17.69
N ASP A 20 -13.06 -30.58 -18.70
CA ASP A 20 -12.14 -30.85 -19.82
C ASP A 20 -12.54 -29.96 -21.01
N PHE A 21 -11.72 -28.94 -21.22
CA PHE A 21 -11.73 -28.07 -22.40
C PHE A 21 -11.08 -28.87 -23.55
N PHE A 22 -11.89 -29.50 -24.41
CA PHE A 22 -11.37 -30.12 -25.63
C PHE A 22 -11.13 -29.05 -26.70
N GLN A 23 -9.85 -28.69 -26.88
CA GLN A 23 -9.41 -27.92 -28.03
C GLN A 23 -9.38 -28.84 -29.25
N ASN A 24 -10.25 -28.50 -30.19
CA ASN A 24 -10.34 -29.04 -31.53
C ASN A 24 -8.98 -28.91 -32.24
N SER A 25 -8.42 -30.01 -32.73
CA SER A 25 -7.29 -30.00 -33.65
C SER A 25 -7.43 -31.18 -34.60
N SER A 26 -8.06 -30.91 -35.73
CA SER A 26 -8.27 -31.81 -36.85
C SER A 26 -6.92 -32.30 -37.39
N CYS A 27 -6.54 -33.54 -37.08
CA CYS A 27 -5.41 -34.19 -37.72
C CYS A 27 -5.91 -34.96 -38.95
N PHE A 28 -5.57 -34.45 -40.14
CA PHE A 28 -5.84 -35.05 -41.43
C PHE A 28 -4.66 -35.96 -41.79
N ILE A 29 -4.86 -37.28 -41.85
CA ILE A 29 -3.87 -38.21 -42.41
C ILE A 29 -4.58 -39.16 -43.40
N PRO A 30 -4.09 -39.28 -44.66
CA PRO A 30 -4.65 -40.20 -45.63
C PRO A 30 -4.22 -41.64 -45.33
N ALA A 31 -5.15 -42.56 -45.53
CA ALA A 31 -4.93 -43.98 -45.38
C ALA A 31 -3.88 -44.49 -46.37
N LYS A 32 -2.79 -45.08 -45.87
CA LYS A 32 -2.19 -46.27 -46.48
C LYS A 32 -1.17 -46.94 -45.56
N ASN A 33 -1.29 -48.25 -45.54
CA ASN A 33 -0.33 -49.26 -45.12
C ASN A 33 -0.28 -49.60 -43.62
N LYS A 34 -1.00 -50.67 -43.31
CA LYS A 34 -0.91 -51.45 -42.07
C LYS A 34 0.41 -52.22 -42.07
N ASN A 35 0.86 -52.56 -40.86
CA ASN A 35 1.95 -53.48 -40.52
C ASN A 35 3.28 -52.78 -40.20
N ASN A 36 3.30 -52.05 -39.09
CA ASN A 36 4.34 -52.12 -38.05
C ASN A 36 4.03 -51.06 -36.98
N CYS A 37 3.27 -51.44 -35.96
CA CYS A 37 3.21 -50.68 -34.71
C CYS A 37 3.76 -51.58 -33.62
N SER A 38 5.06 -51.41 -33.35
CA SER A 38 5.67 -51.84 -32.10
C SER A 38 5.06 -50.98 -30.99
N TYR A 39 4.42 -51.61 -30.01
CA TYR A 39 3.84 -50.92 -28.87
C TYR A 39 4.96 -50.62 -27.87
N GLU A 40 5.63 -49.49 -28.05
CA GLU A 40 6.57 -48.97 -27.06
C GLU A 40 5.74 -48.36 -25.93
N ARG A 41 5.67 -49.06 -24.79
CA ARG A 41 5.12 -48.52 -23.54
C ARG A 41 5.99 -47.32 -23.14
N VAL A 42 5.55 -46.12 -23.48
CA VAL A 42 6.05 -44.91 -22.85
C VAL A 42 5.62 -44.97 -21.39
N THR A 43 6.54 -45.36 -20.51
CA THR A 43 6.34 -45.31 -19.07
C THR A 43 6.20 -43.85 -18.65
N GLU A 44 4.97 -43.44 -18.35
CA GLU A 44 4.68 -42.28 -17.51
C GLU A 44 5.31 -42.48 -16.14
N THR A 45 6.52 -41.98 -15.93
CA THR A 45 7.02 -41.57 -14.60
C THR A 45 8.18 -40.60 -14.77
N GLN A 46 7.87 -39.37 -15.14
CA GLN A 46 8.65 -38.22 -14.69
C GLN A 46 7.66 -37.24 -14.08
N ILE A 47 7.09 -37.64 -12.94
CA ILE A 47 6.54 -36.69 -11.98
C ILE A 47 7.67 -35.71 -11.70
N VAL A 48 7.52 -34.49 -12.19
CA VAL A 48 8.38 -33.34 -11.94
C VAL A 48 8.74 -33.37 -10.46
N LYS A 49 9.99 -33.75 -10.14
CA LYS A 49 10.50 -33.65 -8.78
C LYS A 49 10.30 -32.21 -8.37
N SER A 50 9.37 -32.02 -7.43
CA SER A 50 9.17 -30.80 -6.67
C SER A 50 10.53 -30.19 -6.35
N THR A 51 10.72 -28.97 -6.83
CA THR A 51 11.92 -28.14 -6.71
C THR A 51 12.26 -27.92 -5.24
N LYS A 52 13.06 -28.82 -4.67
CA LYS A 52 13.84 -28.59 -3.45
C LYS A 52 15.10 -27.77 -3.74
N PHE A 53 14.99 -26.77 -4.62
CA PHE A 53 16.09 -25.85 -4.97
C PHE A 53 16.68 -25.17 -3.72
N TRP A 54 15.85 -24.92 -2.72
CA TRP A 54 16.24 -24.31 -1.44
C TRP A 54 17.06 -25.23 -0.52
N GLN A 55 17.10 -26.55 -0.76
CA GLN A 55 17.81 -27.48 0.11
C GLN A 55 19.33 -27.50 -0.17
N ASP A 56 19.73 -27.12 -1.38
CA ASP A 56 21.13 -27.19 -1.84
C ASP A 56 21.92 -25.87 -1.66
N LEU A 57 21.32 -24.84 -1.06
CA LEU A 57 22.00 -23.56 -0.80
C LEU A 57 22.99 -23.66 0.39
N PRO A 58 24.14 -22.96 0.36
CA PRO A 58 25.05 -22.88 1.50
C PRO A 58 24.37 -22.30 2.75
N GLU A 59 24.66 -22.83 3.94
CA GLU A 59 24.04 -22.39 5.21
C GLU A 59 24.19 -20.87 5.51
N LYS A 60 25.23 -20.21 4.99
CA LYS A 60 25.42 -18.75 5.11
C LYS A 60 24.46 -17.98 4.18
N GLN A 61 24.32 -18.45 2.93
CA GLN A 61 23.39 -17.88 1.96
C GLN A 61 21.93 -18.03 2.41
N LYS A 62 21.57 -19.18 3.01
CA LYS A 62 20.24 -19.38 3.60
C LYS A 62 19.90 -18.30 4.63
N LYS A 63 20.86 -17.88 5.47
CA LYS A 63 20.63 -16.82 6.48
C LYS A 63 20.43 -15.44 5.85
N GLU A 64 21.22 -15.08 4.84
CA GLU A 64 21.12 -13.79 4.14
C GLU A 64 19.80 -13.71 3.33
N THR A 65 19.41 -14.79 2.66
CA THR A 65 18.12 -14.89 1.97
C THR A 65 16.95 -14.84 2.95
N VAL A 66 17.01 -15.56 4.07
CA VAL A 66 15.94 -15.53 5.10
C VAL A 66 15.78 -14.14 5.69
N ASN A 67 16.87 -13.43 6.01
CA ASN A 67 16.80 -12.06 6.51
C ASN A 67 16.19 -11.10 5.48
N THR A 68 16.58 -11.22 4.21
CA THR A 68 16.02 -10.39 3.13
C THR A 68 14.53 -10.63 2.94
N VAL A 69 14.11 -11.90 2.89
CA VAL A 69 12.69 -12.28 2.78
C VAL A 69 11.90 -11.80 4.00
N LEU A 70 12.47 -11.92 5.20
CA LEU A 70 11.85 -11.44 6.44
C LEU A 70 11.66 -9.92 6.41
N LEU A 71 12.66 -9.15 5.96
CA LEU A 71 12.54 -7.69 5.84
C LEU A 71 11.45 -7.29 4.83
N ILE A 72 11.42 -7.93 3.67
CA ILE A 72 10.36 -7.68 2.66
C ILE A 72 8.98 -8.02 3.24
N ALA A 73 8.86 -9.15 3.95
CA ALA A 73 7.63 -9.54 4.60
C ALA A 73 7.19 -8.55 5.68
N ILE A 74 8.13 -7.98 6.45
CA ILE A 74 7.85 -6.94 7.45
C ILE A 74 7.40 -5.65 6.77
N ILE A 75 8.02 -5.23 5.66
CA ILE A 75 7.62 -4.01 4.94
C ILE A 75 6.21 -4.15 4.36
N ILE A 76 5.95 -5.26 3.65
CA ILE A 76 4.64 -5.51 3.04
C ILE A 76 3.57 -5.72 4.13
N GLY A 77 3.86 -6.59 5.10
CA GLY A 77 2.97 -6.89 6.22
C GLY A 77 2.70 -5.66 7.09
N GLY A 78 3.73 -4.84 7.33
CA GLY A 78 3.62 -3.56 8.02
C GLY A 78 2.73 -2.57 7.26
N THR A 79 2.92 -2.44 5.94
CA THR A 79 2.10 -1.56 5.10
C THR A 79 0.63 -1.98 5.10
N VAL A 80 0.37 -3.26 4.82
CA VAL A 80 -1.01 -3.82 4.84
C VAL A 80 -1.60 -3.73 6.24
N GLY A 81 -0.80 -4.00 7.27
CA GLY A 81 -1.20 -3.90 8.67
C GLY A 81 -1.60 -2.48 9.07
N VAL A 82 -0.80 -1.47 8.71
CA VAL A 82 -1.11 -0.05 8.97
C VAL A 82 -2.36 0.38 8.21
N MET A 83 -2.51 -0.01 6.94
CA MET A 83 -3.71 0.30 6.16
C MET A 83 -4.96 -0.35 6.76
N GLY A 84 -4.89 -1.64 7.08
CA GLY A 84 -5.99 -2.39 7.69
C GLY A 84 -6.36 -1.85 9.06
N LEU A 85 -5.36 -1.56 9.91
CA LEU A 85 -5.56 -0.98 11.22
C LEU A 85 -6.23 0.40 11.12
N THR A 86 -5.77 1.26 10.20
CA THR A 86 -6.36 2.58 9.97
C THR A 86 -7.83 2.46 9.55
N LYS A 87 -8.19 1.52 8.66
CA LYS A 87 -9.58 1.27 8.26
C LYS A 87 -10.46 0.82 9.43
N VAL A 88 -9.93 -0.02 10.31
CA VAL A 88 -10.65 -0.50 11.50
C VAL A 88 -10.84 0.61 12.53
N ILE A 89 -9.78 1.37 12.83
CA ILE A 89 -9.83 2.48 13.80
C ILE A 89 -10.80 3.57 13.34
N LEU A 90 -10.71 3.95 12.06
CA LEU A 90 -11.54 4.99 11.49
C LEU A 90 -12.89 4.48 11.00
N ARG A 91 -13.17 3.18 11.06
CA ARG A 91 -14.45 2.56 10.63
C ARG A 91 -14.86 2.93 9.20
N THR A 92 -13.90 3.13 8.30
CA THR A 92 -14.17 3.43 6.89
C THR A 92 -13.17 2.70 5.99
N ASN A 93 -13.61 2.37 4.77
CA ASN A 93 -12.75 1.81 3.75
C ASN A 93 -11.82 2.86 3.09
N TYR A 94 -12.15 4.14 3.25
CA TYR A 94 -11.45 5.28 2.66
C TYR A 94 -10.96 6.26 3.73
N PRO A 95 -10.05 5.84 4.62
CA PRO A 95 -9.62 6.64 5.77
C PRO A 95 -8.86 7.92 5.42
N LEU A 96 -8.29 7.97 4.21
CA LEU A 96 -7.48 9.07 3.71
C LEU A 96 -7.91 9.41 2.29
N VAL A 97 -8.29 10.66 2.07
CA VAL A 97 -8.76 11.16 0.76
C VAL A 97 -8.04 12.46 0.42
N VAL A 98 -7.60 12.60 -0.83
CA VAL A 98 -6.95 13.82 -1.31
C VAL A 98 -7.97 14.64 -2.11
N VAL A 99 -8.05 15.92 -1.80
CA VAL A 99 -8.98 16.85 -2.46
C VAL A 99 -8.47 17.23 -3.85
N THR A 100 -9.34 17.10 -4.86
CA THR A 100 -9.01 17.33 -6.27
C THR A 100 -9.77 18.50 -6.90
N SER A 101 -10.78 19.06 -6.22
CA SER A 101 -11.64 20.15 -6.71
C SER A 101 -11.57 21.40 -5.81
N GLU A 102 -12.06 22.53 -6.33
CA GLU A 102 -12.15 23.82 -5.64
C GLU A 102 -13.51 24.06 -4.97
N SER A 103 -14.38 23.04 -4.91
CA SER A 103 -15.76 23.18 -4.44
C SER A 103 -15.90 23.42 -2.93
N MET A 104 -14.85 23.16 -2.16
CA MET A 104 -14.82 23.34 -0.71
C MET A 104 -13.98 24.55 -0.25
N LEU A 105 -13.63 25.45 -1.17
CA LEU A 105 -12.99 26.71 -0.82
C LEU A 105 -13.92 27.61 0.02
N PRO A 106 -13.37 28.52 0.84
CA PRO A 106 -11.95 28.68 1.18
C PRO A 106 -11.45 27.70 2.26
N GLY A 107 -12.30 26.84 2.83
CA GLY A 107 -11.93 26.00 3.98
C GLY A 107 -11.01 24.84 3.62
N ILE A 108 -11.24 24.21 2.48
CA ILE A 108 -10.47 23.05 2.00
C ILE A 108 -9.94 23.34 0.59
N GLU A 109 -8.62 23.26 0.44
CA GLU A 109 -7.93 23.55 -0.81
C GLU A 109 -7.57 22.27 -1.59
N ILE A 110 -7.32 22.42 -2.90
CA ILE A 110 -6.79 21.33 -3.72
C ILE A 110 -5.46 20.84 -3.13
N GLY A 111 -5.36 19.51 -3.00
CA GLY A 111 -4.17 18.85 -2.48
C GLY A 111 -4.12 18.78 -0.95
N ASP A 112 -5.18 19.14 -0.26
CA ASP A 112 -5.33 18.81 1.15
C ASP A 112 -5.62 17.32 1.32
N LEU A 113 -5.08 16.75 2.39
CA LEU A 113 -5.31 15.36 2.78
C LEU A 113 -6.33 15.33 3.91
N LEU A 114 -7.47 14.70 3.66
CA LEU A 114 -8.56 14.56 4.60
C LEU A 114 -8.48 13.22 5.31
N VAL A 115 -8.64 13.25 6.63
CA VAL A 115 -8.83 12.05 7.45
C VAL A 115 -10.32 11.84 7.65
N VAL A 116 -10.77 10.66 7.27
CA VAL A 116 -12.18 10.32 7.18
C VAL A 116 -12.50 9.24 8.20
N LYS A 117 -13.65 9.36 8.84
CA LYS A 117 -14.13 8.40 9.83
C LYS A 117 -15.56 7.98 9.50
N GLY A 118 -15.83 6.67 9.56
CA GLY A 118 -17.19 6.15 9.58
C GLY A 118 -17.91 6.62 10.84
N MET A 119 -19.11 7.14 10.65
CA MET A 119 -19.95 7.71 11.69
C MET A 119 -21.38 7.24 11.46
N ASP A 120 -22.11 7.04 12.54
CA ASP A 120 -23.51 6.63 12.44
C ASP A 120 -24.30 7.78 11.76
N PRO A 121 -25.21 7.49 10.82
CA PRO A 121 -25.91 8.53 10.05
C PRO A 121 -26.67 9.55 10.90
N GLU A 122 -27.16 9.12 12.08
CA GLU A 122 -27.84 9.98 13.06
C GLU A 122 -26.90 11.02 13.71
N ASP A 123 -25.60 10.75 13.78
CA ASP A 123 -24.61 11.64 14.37
C ASP A 123 -24.12 12.71 13.38
N ILE A 124 -24.42 12.56 12.07
CA ILE A 124 -24.03 13.52 11.04
C ILE A 124 -24.78 14.83 11.25
N VAL A 125 -24.01 15.91 11.49
CA VAL A 125 -24.53 17.22 11.86
C VAL A 125 -24.83 18.03 10.61
N VAL A 126 -26.09 18.45 10.47
CA VAL A 126 -26.50 19.41 9.44
C VAL A 126 -25.96 20.79 9.80
N GLY A 127 -25.41 21.48 8.81
CA GLY A 127 -24.93 22.84 8.97
C GLY A 127 -25.28 23.72 7.78
N ASP A 128 -24.50 24.78 7.64
CA ASP A 128 -24.66 25.84 6.66
C ASP A 128 -23.31 26.06 5.94
N HIS A 129 -23.36 26.12 4.61
CA HIS A 129 -22.15 26.21 3.78
C HIS A 129 -21.49 27.59 3.85
N ASP A 130 -22.27 28.67 3.95
CA ASP A 130 -21.76 30.04 4.07
C ASP A 130 -21.08 30.26 5.43
N ALA A 131 -21.67 29.72 6.50
CA ALA A 131 -21.11 29.76 7.85
C ALA A 131 -20.03 28.69 8.09
N GLN A 132 -19.78 27.82 7.11
CA GLN A 132 -18.79 26.72 7.16
C GLN A 132 -18.90 25.84 8.41
N ASN A 133 -20.12 25.52 8.83
CA ASN A 133 -20.40 24.71 10.03
C ASN A 133 -21.08 23.37 9.70
N GLY A 134 -21.19 22.47 10.66
CA GLY A 134 -21.72 21.12 10.41
C GLY A 134 -20.72 20.15 9.79
N SER A 135 -21.20 18.95 9.46
CA SER A 135 -20.39 17.85 8.99
C SER A 135 -20.09 17.94 7.49
N ILE A 136 -18.86 17.57 7.13
CA ILE A 136 -18.44 17.37 5.74
C ILE A 136 -18.35 15.87 5.51
N ILE A 137 -19.08 15.38 4.51
CA ILE A 137 -19.13 13.96 4.19
C ILE A 137 -18.46 13.68 2.85
N ILE A 138 -17.99 12.44 2.72
CA ILE A 138 -17.47 11.91 1.48
C ILE A 138 -18.45 10.84 0.99
N TYR A 139 -18.88 10.91 -0.25
CA TYR A 139 -19.85 9.97 -0.81
C TYR A 139 -19.59 9.63 -2.28
N GLU A 140 -20.08 8.47 -2.70
CA GLU A 140 -20.04 8.01 -4.09
C GLU A 140 -21.31 8.43 -4.84
N THR A 141 -21.16 8.85 -6.09
CA THR A 141 -22.28 9.32 -6.93
C THR A 141 -22.85 8.24 -7.85
N GLU A 142 -22.19 7.08 -7.91
CA GLU A 142 -22.65 5.92 -8.67
C GLU A 142 -24.02 5.46 -8.15
N GLY A 143 -24.96 5.26 -9.08
CA GLY A 143 -26.33 4.85 -8.75
C GLY A 143 -27.27 5.97 -8.30
N ILE A 144 -26.77 7.16 -7.94
CA ILE A 144 -27.62 8.29 -7.48
C ILE A 144 -27.75 9.42 -8.51
N TRP A 145 -26.66 9.78 -9.21
CA TRP A 145 -26.66 10.88 -10.19
C TRP A 145 -26.94 10.44 -11.64
N GLY A 146 -27.30 9.17 -11.84
CA GLY A 146 -27.62 8.63 -13.16
C GLY A 146 -26.45 8.77 -14.13
N ASN A 147 -26.68 9.43 -15.28
CA ASN A 147 -25.64 9.63 -16.31
C ASN A 147 -24.59 10.69 -15.93
N ASP A 148 -24.85 11.48 -14.89
CA ASP A 148 -23.96 12.55 -14.42
C ASP A 148 -23.07 12.08 -13.25
N ALA A 149 -23.10 10.78 -12.92
CA ALA A 149 -22.22 10.20 -11.93
C ALA A 149 -20.75 10.39 -12.32
N ILE A 150 -19.93 10.66 -11.30
CA ILE A 150 -18.49 10.83 -11.43
C ILE A 150 -17.77 9.68 -10.72
N ASP A 151 -16.68 9.21 -11.34
CA ASP A 151 -15.89 8.05 -10.86
C ASP A 151 -15.10 8.33 -9.56
N GLN A 152 -15.10 9.57 -9.07
CA GLN A 152 -14.36 9.98 -7.88
C GLN A 152 -15.32 10.39 -6.76
N PRO A 153 -15.02 10.06 -5.49
CA PRO A 153 -15.85 10.48 -4.37
C PRO A 153 -15.97 12.01 -4.26
N VAL A 154 -17.18 12.47 -3.95
CA VAL A 154 -17.48 13.89 -3.72
C VAL A 154 -17.27 14.21 -2.24
N VAL A 155 -16.69 15.37 -1.95
CA VAL A 155 -16.47 15.85 -0.57
C VAL A 155 -17.24 17.15 -0.39
N HIS A 156 -18.40 17.13 0.25
CA HIS A 156 -19.25 18.31 0.44
C HIS A 156 -19.88 18.36 1.82
N ARG A 157 -20.36 19.54 2.21
CA ARG A 157 -21.00 19.79 3.50
C ARG A 157 -22.45 19.35 3.49
N VAL A 158 -22.91 18.79 4.60
CA VAL A 158 -24.31 18.42 4.79
C VAL A 158 -25.11 19.66 5.16
N VAL A 159 -26.05 20.04 4.29
CA VAL A 159 -26.96 21.19 4.47
C VAL A 159 -28.40 20.77 4.75
N GLY A 160 -28.72 19.49 4.54
CA GLY A 160 -30.00 18.90 4.90
C GLY A 160 -29.86 17.43 5.31
N ARG A 161 -30.77 16.97 6.16
CA ARG A 161 -30.87 15.56 6.55
C ARG A 161 -32.34 15.19 6.77
N GLU A 162 -32.76 14.09 6.16
CA GLU A 162 -34.08 13.53 6.32
C GLU A 162 -33.99 12.07 6.72
N TYR A 163 -34.90 11.62 7.57
CA TYR A 163 -35.07 10.21 7.93
C TYR A 163 -36.37 9.67 7.34
N ILE A 164 -36.27 8.68 6.47
CA ILE A 164 -37.44 8.08 5.82
C ILE A 164 -37.79 6.78 6.56
N ALA A 165 -38.78 6.85 7.45
CA ALA A 165 -39.20 5.72 8.28
C ALA A 165 -39.72 4.51 7.49
N ALA A 166 -40.23 4.72 6.27
CA ALA A 166 -40.67 3.62 5.40
C ALA A 166 -39.50 2.77 4.88
N GLU A 167 -38.30 3.34 4.83
CA GLU A 167 -37.08 2.69 4.33
C GLU A 167 -36.03 2.46 5.42
N ASP A 168 -36.28 2.94 6.65
CA ASP A 168 -35.41 2.79 7.82
C ASP A 168 -33.99 3.33 7.59
N ARG A 169 -33.88 4.51 6.98
CA ARG A 169 -32.58 5.07 6.55
C ARG A 169 -32.57 6.59 6.46
N TYR A 170 -31.37 7.16 6.55
CA TYR A 170 -31.12 8.59 6.38
C TYR A 170 -30.75 8.96 4.94
N TYR A 171 -31.10 10.20 4.62
CA TYR A 171 -30.87 10.87 3.35
C TYR A 171 -30.27 12.25 3.63
N PHE A 172 -29.25 12.63 2.86
CA PHE A 172 -28.47 13.85 3.07
C PHE A 172 -28.55 14.75 1.84
N ILE A 173 -28.79 16.04 2.06
CA ILE A 173 -28.58 17.07 1.04
C ILE A 173 -27.20 17.66 1.29
N THR A 174 -26.37 17.69 0.25
CA THR A 174 -25.00 18.17 0.33
C THR A 174 -24.77 19.37 -0.59
N GLN A 175 -23.83 20.23 -0.21
CA GLN A 175 -23.41 21.38 -1.00
C GLN A 175 -21.93 21.67 -0.74
N GLY A 176 -21.19 22.00 -1.80
CA GLY A 176 -19.82 22.51 -1.65
C GLY A 176 -19.81 23.92 -1.08
N ASP A 177 -18.88 24.22 -0.19
CA ASP A 177 -18.75 25.56 0.44
C ASP A 177 -18.58 26.70 -0.59
N ASN A 178 -18.08 26.38 -1.78
CA ASN A 178 -17.86 27.29 -2.90
C ASN A 178 -18.84 27.04 -4.08
N ASN A 179 -19.92 26.30 -3.86
CA ASN A 179 -20.95 26.02 -4.88
C ASN A 179 -22.18 26.91 -4.68
N PHE A 180 -22.82 27.31 -5.78
CA PHE A 180 -24.06 28.11 -5.75
C PHE A 180 -25.32 27.29 -5.43
N ASP A 181 -25.33 26.02 -5.82
CA ASP A 181 -26.47 25.12 -5.68
C ASP A 181 -26.06 23.87 -4.91
N THR A 182 -27.05 23.21 -4.29
CA THR A 182 -26.91 21.87 -3.72
C THR A 182 -26.59 20.84 -4.78
N ASP A 183 -26.05 19.72 -4.34
CA ASP A 183 -25.74 18.61 -5.22
C ASP A 183 -26.98 17.82 -5.68
N PRO A 184 -26.95 17.24 -6.89
CA PRO A 184 -25.98 17.48 -7.96
C PRO A 184 -26.13 18.89 -8.57
N PRO A 185 -25.01 19.55 -8.93
CA PRO A 185 -25.05 20.89 -9.49
C PRO A 185 -25.80 20.93 -10.83
N GLY A 186 -26.64 21.94 -11.03
CA GLY A 186 -27.39 22.12 -12.28
C GLY A 186 -28.65 21.26 -12.43
N SER A 187 -29.06 20.51 -11.39
CA SER A 187 -30.36 19.85 -11.37
C SER A 187 -31.49 20.88 -11.28
N VAL A 188 -32.13 21.18 -12.41
CA VAL A 188 -33.23 22.16 -12.51
C VAL A 188 -34.52 21.64 -11.87
N THR A 189 -34.61 20.33 -11.59
CA THR A 189 -35.88 19.67 -11.31
C THR A 189 -36.07 19.17 -9.88
N SER A 190 -35.02 18.89 -9.11
CA SER A 190 -35.06 18.61 -7.65
C SER A 190 -33.66 18.34 -7.10
N GLU A 191 -33.43 18.67 -5.83
CA GLU A 191 -32.30 18.18 -5.04
C GLU A 191 -32.33 16.65 -5.01
N ILE A 192 -31.21 15.98 -5.28
CA ILE A 192 -31.14 14.52 -5.20
C ILE A 192 -30.46 14.16 -3.89
N PRO A 193 -31.20 13.64 -2.90
CA PRO A 193 -30.60 13.30 -1.62
C PRO A 193 -29.64 12.11 -1.76
N VAL A 194 -28.50 12.23 -1.08
CA VAL A 194 -27.49 11.18 -0.93
C VAL A 194 -27.96 10.21 0.15
N PRO A 195 -28.22 8.94 -0.17
CA PRO A 195 -28.58 7.96 0.83
C PRO A 195 -27.39 7.58 1.71
N GLU A 196 -27.66 7.15 2.94
CA GLU A 196 -26.60 6.81 3.92
C GLU A 196 -25.59 5.74 3.45
N GLU A 197 -25.98 4.79 2.59
CA GLU A 197 -25.05 3.76 2.10
C GLU A 197 -24.03 4.28 1.08
N ASN A 198 -24.34 5.41 0.43
CA ASN A 198 -23.41 6.07 -0.48
C ASN A 198 -22.36 6.87 0.30
N VAL A 199 -22.57 7.10 1.61
CA VAL A 199 -21.65 7.84 2.47
C VAL A 199 -20.47 6.96 2.87
N LEU A 200 -19.29 7.31 2.39
CA LEU A 200 -18.02 6.65 2.73
C LEU A 200 -17.49 7.03 4.11
N GLY A 201 -17.87 8.21 4.61
CA GLY A 201 -17.58 8.67 5.96
C GLY A 201 -17.58 10.19 6.09
N VAL A 202 -17.20 10.66 7.27
CA VAL A 202 -17.19 12.07 7.68
C VAL A 202 -15.75 12.55 7.84
N VAL A 203 -15.45 13.74 7.34
CA VAL A 203 -14.15 14.38 7.51
C VAL A 203 -14.00 14.83 8.95
N ILE A 204 -12.98 14.31 9.64
CA ILE A 204 -12.67 14.65 11.05
C ILE A 204 -11.42 15.50 11.20
N TYR A 205 -10.54 15.49 10.20
CA TYR A 205 -9.28 16.22 10.23
C TYR A 205 -8.78 16.52 8.82
N GLN A 206 -8.05 17.62 8.67
CA GLN A 206 -7.50 18.11 7.42
C GLN A 206 -6.01 18.38 7.60
N ILE A 207 -5.19 17.90 6.68
CA ILE A 207 -3.75 18.15 6.64
C ILE A 207 -3.45 18.92 5.34
N PRO A 208 -3.13 20.23 5.44
CA PRO A 208 -3.02 21.06 4.26
C PRO A 208 -1.82 20.69 3.39
N LYS A 209 -1.97 20.79 2.07
CA LYS A 209 -0.88 20.72 1.05
C LYS A 209 -0.09 19.41 0.94
N VAL A 210 -0.40 18.38 1.74
CA VAL A 210 0.31 17.09 1.69
C VAL A 210 0.02 16.31 0.41
N GLY A 211 -1.23 16.35 -0.05
CA GLY A 211 -1.67 15.71 -1.28
C GLY A 211 -1.10 16.35 -2.56
N LEU A 212 -0.61 17.60 -2.50
CA LEU A 212 0.05 18.24 -3.64
C LEU A 212 1.29 17.47 -4.11
N VAL A 213 2.03 16.83 -3.19
CA VAL A 213 3.19 16.01 -3.53
C VAL A 213 2.77 14.82 -4.38
N LYS A 214 1.69 14.12 -3.99
CA LYS A 214 1.12 13.01 -4.77
C LYS A 214 0.65 13.50 -6.14
N ILE A 215 -0.14 14.57 -6.17
CA ILE A 215 -0.69 15.13 -7.43
C ILE A 215 0.44 15.51 -8.39
N TRP A 216 1.49 16.15 -7.89
CA TRP A 216 2.66 16.52 -8.70
C TRP A 216 3.43 15.30 -9.21
N LEU A 217 3.62 14.27 -8.37
CA LEU A 217 4.31 13.05 -8.76
C LEU A 217 3.56 12.27 -9.84
N ASP A 218 2.23 12.20 -9.73
CA ASP A 218 1.37 11.53 -10.71
C ASP A 218 1.31 12.32 -12.03
N LYS A 219 1.15 13.65 -11.97
CA LYS A 219 1.11 14.51 -13.16
C LYS A 219 2.44 14.54 -13.93
N SER A 220 3.57 14.49 -13.22
CA SER A 220 4.90 14.48 -13.84
C SER A 220 5.26 13.13 -14.48
N GLY A 221 4.47 12.07 -14.25
CA GLY A 221 4.79 10.70 -14.67
C GLY A 221 5.99 10.11 -13.92
N LEU A 222 6.56 10.85 -12.96
CA LEU A 222 7.75 10.44 -12.22
C LEU A 222 7.47 9.21 -11.35
N THR A 223 6.23 9.03 -10.88
CA THR A 223 5.79 7.81 -10.18
C THR A 223 6.19 6.55 -10.96
N TRP A 224 5.87 6.47 -12.24
CA TRP A 224 6.16 5.30 -13.08
C TRP A 224 7.65 5.13 -13.33
N VAL A 225 8.38 6.23 -13.52
CA VAL A 225 9.84 6.21 -13.69
C VAL A 225 10.54 5.67 -12.43
N LEU A 226 10.13 6.15 -11.25
CA LEU A 226 10.68 5.70 -9.98
C LEU A 226 10.38 4.23 -9.72
N ILE A 227 9.15 3.77 -10.00
CA ILE A 227 8.77 2.36 -9.89
C ILE A 227 9.61 1.50 -10.84
N ALA A 228 9.79 1.94 -12.10
CA ALA A 228 10.60 1.21 -13.07
C ALA A 228 12.06 1.10 -12.60
N ILE A 229 12.69 2.19 -12.17
CA ILE A 229 14.06 2.19 -11.66
C ILE A 229 14.19 1.29 -10.44
N LEU A 230 13.29 1.42 -9.46
CA LEU A 230 13.31 0.59 -8.25
C LEU A 230 13.11 -0.89 -8.58
N SER A 231 12.23 -1.23 -9.52
CA SER A 231 12.00 -2.60 -9.97
C SER A 231 13.25 -3.20 -10.63
N VAL A 232 13.95 -2.42 -11.46
CA VAL A 232 15.20 -2.86 -12.11
C VAL A 232 16.30 -3.07 -11.08
N LEU A 233 16.47 -2.14 -10.12
CA LEU A 233 17.45 -2.29 -9.04
C LEU A 233 17.17 -3.52 -8.18
N LEU A 234 15.90 -3.80 -7.88
CA LEU A 234 15.48 -4.98 -7.13
C LEU A 234 15.82 -6.26 -7.90
N VAL A 235 15.52 -6.31 -9.21
CA VAL A 235 15.87 -7.47 -10.07
C VAL A 235 17.38 -7.66 -10.15
N ILE A 236 18.18 -6.59 -10.32
CA ILE A 236 19.65 -6.67 -10.33
C ILE A 236 20.16 -7.20 -9.00
N SER A 237 19.62 -6.74 -7.87
CA SER A 237 19.99 -7.21 -6.54
C SER A 237 19.74 -8.70 -6.36
N ILE A 238 18.59 -9.21 -6.84
CA ILE A 238 18.28 -10.65 -6.83
C ILE A 238 19.25 -11.44 -7.71
N ILE A 239 19.53 -10.96 -8.94
CA ILE A 239 20.44 -11.66 -9.87
C ILE A 239 21.86 -11.70 -9.32
N GLN A 240 22.35 -10.61 -8.72
CA GLN A 240 23.68 -10.56 -8.11
C GLN A 240 23.78 -11.50 -6.91
N ASP A 241 22.73 -11.61 -6.10
CA ASP A 241 22.67 -12.53 -4.96
C ASP A 241 22.69 -14.00 -5.39
N ILE A 242 22.03 -14.32 -6.52
CA ILE A 242 22.06 -15.66 -7.13
C ILE A 242 23.41 -15.96 -7.79
N ARG A 243 24.01 -14.98 -8.49
CA ARG A 243 25.20 -15.20 -9.32
C ARG A 243 26.50 -15.28 -8.52
N ASN A 244 26.63 -14.50 -7.45
CA ASN A 244 27.86 -14.41 -6.67
C ASN A 244 27.62 -14.83 -5.22
N PRO A 245 27.42 -16.14 -4.96
CA PRO A 245 27.11 -16.60 -3.62
C PRO A 245 28.29 -16.57 -2.64
N GLU A 246 29.51 -16.42 -3.15
CA GLU A 246 30.76 -16.58 -2.37
C GLU A 246 31.53 -15.26 -2.13
N ASP A 247 31.37 -14.25 -3.00
CA ASP A 247 32.17 -13.01 -2.99
C ASP A 247 31.88 -12.08 -1.80
N LYS A 248 30.62 -12.05 -1.31
CA LYS A 248 30.25 -11.27 -0.12
C LYS A 248 30.98 -11.75 1.14
N SER A 249 31.38 -13.03 1.17
CA SER A 249 32.04 -13.62 2.34
C SER A 249 33.48 -13.15 2.52
N GLU A 250 34.15 -12.68 1.47
CA GLU A 250 35.53 -12.20 1.54
C GLU A 250 35.61 -10.69 1.77
N GLU A 251 34.69 -9.92 1.17
CA GLU A 251 34.60 -8.47 1.38
C GLU A 251 34.11 -8.08 2.78
N GLU A 252 33.13 -8.80 3.36
CA GLU A 252 32.70 -8.56 4.73
C GLU A 252 33.77 -8.95 5.76
N LYS A 253 34.51 -10.04 5.48
CA LYS A 253 35.64 -10.47 6.32
C LYS A 253 36.80 -9.48 6.25
N SER A 254 37.08 -8.88 5.09
CA SER A 254 38.16 -7.89 4.95
C SER A 254 37.80 -6.54 5.58
N LYS A 255 36.55 -6.08 5.44
CA LYS A 255 36.04 -4.86 6.10
C LYS A 255 35.96 -5.00 7.62
N SER A 256 35.47 -6.14 8.13
CA SER A 256 35.43 -6.41 9.58
C SER A 256 36.84 -6.54 10.18
N LYS A 257 37.77 -7.23 9.50
CA LYS A 257 39.17 -7.30 9.93
C LYS A 257 39.86 -5.95 9.93
N ASN A 258 39.60 -5.09 8.94
CA ASN A 258 40.17 -3.73 8.90
C ASN A 258 39.57 -2.82 9.98
N SER A 259 38.27 -2.94 10.27
CA SER A 259 37.61 -2.24 11.39
C SER A 259 38.18 -2.63 12.76
N MET A 260 38.42 -3.93 13.01
CA MET A 260 39.04 -4.40 14.25
C MET A 260 40.54 -4.05 14.36
N LYS A 261 41.24 -3.91 13.23
CA LYS A 261 42.66 -3.51 13.22
C LYS A 261 42.83 -2.01 13.48
N ASN A 262 41.94 -1.18 12.93
CA ASN A 262 41.91 0.26 13.18
C ASN A 262 41.51 0.57 14.63
N ALA A 263 40.51 -0.12 15.18
CA ALA A 263 40.12 0.03 16.58
C ALA A 263 41.20 -0.43 17.57
N LYS A 264 42.05 -1.41 17.21
CA LYS A 264 43.18 -1.83 18.05
C LYS A 264 44.37 -0.87 17.99
N ASN A 265 44.62 -0.24 16.85
CA ASN A 265 45.66 0.76 16.72
C ASN A 265 45.29 2.06 17.48
N GLU A 266 44.01 2.48 17.45
CA GLU A 266 43.52 3.63 18.24
C GLU A 266 43.62 3.41 19.76
N ILE A 267 43.51 2.17 20.24
CA ILE A 267 43.65 1.86 21.67
C ILE A 267 45.13 1.80 22.11
N GLN A 268 46.06 1.53 21.19
CA GLN A 268 47.50 1.46 21.50
C GLN A 268 48.19 2.83 21.53
N ASP A 269 47.64 3.84 20.85
CA ASP A 269 48.15 5.22 20.84
C ASP A 269 47.58 6.09 21.97
N GLY A 270 46.61 5.58 22.74
CA GLY A 270 45.94 6.30 23.84
C GLY A 270 46.66 6.30 25.19
N ASP A 271 47.64 5.41 25.40
CA ASP A 271 48.35 5.25 26.67
C ASP A 271 49.83 5.63 26.54
N THR A 272 50.13 6.85 26.10
CA THR A 272 51.44 7.47 26.34
C THR A 272 51.29 8.91 26.86
N PHE A 273 51.32 8.99 28.18
CA PHE A 273 51.59 10.12 29.07
C PHE A 273 52.34 11.32 28.45
N ASN A 274 51.86 12.55 28.72
CA ASN A 274 52.74 13.55 29.35
C ASN A 274 51.99 14.71 30.00
N SER A 275 52.35 14.90 31.28
CA SER A 275 52.17 16.09 32.08
C SER A 275 53.08 17.24 31.62
N SER A 276 52.52 18.43 31.50
CA SER A 276 53.19 19.75 31.53
C SER A 276 52.06 20.80 31.47
N ASP A 277 52.07 21.96 32.11
CA ASP A 277 52.99 22.70 32.95
C ASP A 277 52.12 23.75 33.67
N SER A 278 52.35 23.99 34.96
CA SER A 278 51.84 25.20 35.64
C SER A 278 53.01 26.15 35.83
N SER A 279 52.96 27.30 35.15
CA SER A 279 53.94 28.36 35.17
C SER A 279 54.08 29.02 36.55
N GLY A 280 55.34 29.31 36.92
CA GLY A 280 55.71 29.91 38.18
C GLY A 280 55.42 31.41 38.28
N ILE A 281 55.15 31.85 39.51
CA ILE A 281 55.23 33.24 39.95
C ILE A 281 55.96 33.23 41.29
N ASP A 282 57.07 33.96 41.34
CA ASP A 282 57.99 34.14 42.47
C ASP A 282 57.38 34.95 43.64
N PRO A 283 57.99 34.90 44.83
CA PRO A 283 57.29 35.04 46.11
C PRO A 283 57.36 36.45 46.71
N PRO A 284 56.42 36.80 47.62
CA PRO A 284 56.64 37.86 48.59
C PRO A 284 57.11 37.32 49.96
N LYS A 285 58.06 38.05 50.54
CA LYS A 285 58.64 37.88 51.88
C LYS A 285 57.75 38.46 52.99
N SER A 286 57.68 37.70 54.10
CA SER A 286 57.80 38.09 55.51
C SER A 286 56.83 39.08 56.20
N LYS A 287 56.59 38.74 57.50
CA LYS A 287 56.17 39.56 58.67
C LYS A 287 54.67 39.84 58.80
N GLU A 288 54.03 39.92 59.97
CA GLU A 288 54.29 39.62 61.40
C GLU A 288 52.96 39.98 62.12
N TYR A 289 52.54 39.20 63.14
CA TYR A 289 51.53 39.50 64.19
C TYR A 289 50.09 39.89 63.74
N ASP A 290 49.00 39.62 64.46
CA ASP A 290 48.81 39.70 65.91
C ASP A 290 47.65 38.81 66.39
N LEU A 291 47.74 38.43 67.67
CA LEU A 291 46.70 37.77 68.44
C LEU A 291 45.69 38.81 68.94
N GLY A 292 44.40 38.46 68.91
CA GLY A 292 43.53 38.83 70.03
C GLY A 292 42.21 39.53 69.72
N SER A 293 41.17 38.91 70.29
CA SER A 293 39.84 39.40 70.71
C SER A 293 38.77 39.57 69.64
#